data_AF-A0A0M2K708-F1
#
_entry.id   AF-A0A0M2K708-F1
#
_cell.length_a   1.000
_cell.length_b   1.000
_cell.length_c   1.000
_cell.angle_alpha   90.00
_cell.angle_beta   90.00
_cell.angle_gamma   90.00
#
_symmetry.space_group_name_H-M   'P 1'
#
loop_
_entity.id
_entity.type
_entity.pdbx_description
1 polymer ?
#
loop_
_entity_poly.entity_id
_entity_poly.type
_entity_poly.pdbx_seq_one_letter_code
_entity_poly.pdbx_strand_id
1 'polypeptide(L)'
;MTLNRPYTFELAAMALADPGQQDDIKALAERNGVGPNHFERAVLIVTAIGASGERIEDFVRREYILDGWLHGYLPLDASPNGTSLTTWKLGQFAEAHYRS
;
A
#
# COMPACT_ATOMS: atom_id res chain seq x y z
N MET A 1 17.59 -1.13 -1.23
CA MET A 1 16.40 -0.71 -0.49
C MET A 1 15.29 -1.67 -0.86
N THR A 2 14.65 -2.31 0.12
CA THR A 2 13.57 -3.26 -0.12
C THR A 2 12.30 -2.47 -0.46
N LEU A 3 11.60 -2.84 -1.53
CA LEU A 3 10.39 -2.16 -1.95
C LEU A 3 9.28 -2.38 -0.90
N ASN A 4 8.79 -1.29 -0.29
CA ASN A 4 7.59 -1.32 0.53
C ASN A 4 6.36 -1.53 -0.38
N ARG A 5 6.04 -2.79 -0.65
CA ARG A 5 4.95 -3.21 -1.54
C ARG A 5 3.59 -2.64 -1.12
N PRO A 6 3.14 -2.74 0.15
CA PRO A 6 1.83 -2.23 0.51
C PRO A 6 1.76 -0.70 0.38
N TYR A 7 2.84 0.03 0.68
CA TYR A 7 2.90 1.48 0.43
C TYR A 7 2.82 1.83 -1.06
N THR A 8 3.40 0.99 -1.92
CA THR A 8 3.28 1.15 -3.39
C THR A 8 1.82 1.05 -3.85
N PHE A 9 1.05 0.11 -3.30
CA PHE A 9 -0.39 -0.01 -3.60
C PHE A 9 -1.22 1.12 -2.98
N GLU A 10 -0.84 1.61 -1.80
CA GLU A 10 -1.49 2.78 -1.19
C GLU A 10 -1.34 4.02 -2.06
N LEU A 11 -0.13 4.31 -2.57
CA LEU A 11 0.08 5.42 -3.50
C LEU A 11 -0.72 5.25 -4.80
N ALA A 12 -0.77 4.04 -5.35
CA ALA A 12 -1.59 3.75 -6.52
C ALA A 12 -3.09 3.98 -6.25
N ALA A 13 -3.58 3.59 -5.08
CA ALA A 13 -4.96 3.84 -4.67
C ALA A 13 -5.25 5.34 -4.51
N MET A 14 -4.32 6.12 -3.93
CA MET A 14 -4.45 7.58 -3.84
C MET A 14 -4.55 8.23 -5.22
N ALA A 15 -3.72 7.79 -6.18
CA ALA A 15 -3.72 8.35 -7.53
C ALA A 15 -5.02 8.04 -8.30
N LEU A 16 -5.64 6.88 -8.04
CA LEU A 16 -6.94 6.53 -8.62
C LEU A 16 -8.10 7.26 -7.95
N ALA A 17 -7.98 7.58 -6.65
CA ALA A 17 -9.00 8.31 -5.91
C ALA A 17 -9.08 9.80 -6.32
N ASP A 18 -7.94 10.40 -6.67
CA ASP A 18 -7.86 11.77 -7.17
C ASP A 18 -6.94 11.85 -8.40
N PRO A 19 -7.48 11.68 -9.63
CA PRO A 19 -6.71 11.76 -10.86
C PRO A 19 -6.00 13.11 -11.06
N GLY A 20 -6.49 14.19 -10.43
CA GLY A 20 -5.87 15.51 -10.49
C GLY A 20 -4.53 15.58 -9.75
N GLN A 21 -4.25 14.63 -8.86
CA GLN A 21 -3.01 14.54 -8.08
C GLN A 21 -2.06 13.45 -8.58
N GLN A 22 -2.37 12.79 -9.70
CA GLN A 22 -1.60 11.62 -10.15
C GLN A 22 -0.10 11.92 -10.33
N ASP A 23 0.25 13.07 -10.90
CA ASP A 23 1.65 13.47 -11.10
C ASP A 23 2.36 13.76 -9.77
N ASP A 24 1.68 14.42 -8.83
CA ASP A 24 2.21 14.69 -7.49
C ASP A 24 2.46 13.41 -6.69
N ILE A 25 1.54 12.44 -6.82
CA ILE A 25 1.63 11.13 -6.18
C ILE A 25 2.73 10.30 -6.84
N LYS A 26 2.89 10.36 -8.17
CA LYS A 26 4.03 9.73 -8.86
C LYS A 26 5.36 10.31 -8.37
N ALA A 27 5.47 11.62 -8.26
CA ALA A 27 6.66 12.28 -7.73
C ALA A 27 6.91 11.91 -6.26
N LEU A 28 5.85 11.74 -5.45
CA LEU A 28 5.95 11.24 -4.09
C LEU A 28 6.45 9.79 -4.04
N ALA A 29 5.96 8.93 -4.95
CA ALA A 29 6.39 7.54 -5.07
C ALA A 29 7.91 7.46 -5.32
N GLU A 30 8.40 8.23 -6.30
CA GLU A 30 9.82 8.27 -6.65
C GLU A 30 10.69 8.75 -5.49
N ARG A 31 10.28 9.81 -4.77
CA ARG A 31 10.99 10.30 -3.58
C ARG A 31 11.09 9.26 -2.46
N ASN A 32 10.14 8.34 -2.38
CA ASN A 32 10.10 7.27 -1.39
C ASN A 32 10.62 5.92 -1.94
N GLY A 33 11.37 5.94 -3.05
CA GLY A 33 12.04 4.75 -3.58
C GLY A 33 11.14 3.80 -4.38
N VAL A 34 9.92 4.21 -4.70
CA VAL A 34 9.05 3.48 -5.63
C VAL A 34 9.33 3.97 -7.04
N GLY A 35 10.01 3.13 -7.84
CA GLY A 35 10.32 3.46 -9.23
C GLY A 35 9.06 3.60 -10.12
N PRO A 36 9.12 4.38 -11.21
CA PRO A 36 7.96 4.69 -12.06
C PRO A 36 7.29 3.43 -12.63
N ASN A 37 8.07 2.44 -13.04
CA ASN A 37 7.54 1.17 -13.56
C ASN A 37 6.77 0.38 -12.49
N HIS A 38 7.22 0.41 -11.23
CA HIS A 38 6.54 -0.25 -10.13
C HIS A 38 5.23 0.48 -9.77
N PHE A 39 5.27 1.82 -9.76
CA PHE A 39 4.09 2.64 -9.54
C PHE A 39 3.02 2.42 -10.63
N GLU A 40 3.40 2.50 -11.91
CA GLU A 40 2.47 2.28 -13.03
C GLU A 40 1.88 0.87 -13.01
N ARG A 41 2.69 -0.14 -12.69
CA ARG A 41 2.21 -1.51 -12.53
C ARG A 41 1.24 -1.64 -11.35
N ALA A 42 1.49 -0.94 -10.25
CA ALA A 42 0.60 -0.94 -9.09
C ALA A 42 -0.74 -0.26 -9.42
N VAL A 43 -0.75 0.85 -10.17
CA VAL A 43 -1.98 1.48 -10.66
C VAL A 43 -2.81 0.48 -11.47
N LEU A 44 -2.20 -0.24 -12.42
CA LEU A 44 -2.90 -1.26 -13.21
C LEU A 44 -3.49 -2.38 -12.36
N ILE A 45 -2.75 -2.85 -11.34
CA ILE A 45 -3.23 -3.89 -10.41
C ILE A 45 -4.42 -3.37 -9.60
N VAL A 46 -4.32 -2.18 -9.01
CA VAL A 46 -5.39 -1.61 -8.19
C VAL A 46 -6.64 -1.33 -9.03
N THR A 47 -6.49 -0.87 -10.28
CA THR A 47 -7.59 -0.75 -11.23
C THR A 47 -8.28 -2.09 -11.48
N ALA A 48 -7.52 -3.17 -11.70
CA ALA A 48 -8.08 -4.50 -11.93
C ALA A 48 -8.82 -5.06 -10.69
N ILE A 49 -8.29 -4.81 -9.48
CA ILE A 49 -8.93 -5.19 -8.21
C ILE A 49 -10.26 -4.44 -8.02
N GLY A 50 -10.28 -3.13 -8.27
CA GLY A 50 -11.52 -2.35 -8.23
C GLY A 50 -12.55 -2.87 -9.24
N ALA A 51 -12.11 -3.23 -10.45
CA ALA A 51 -12.98 -3.79 -11.49
C ALA A 51 -13.55 -5.18 -11.15
N SER A 52 -12.89 -5.97 -10.29
CA SER A 52 -13.42 -7.27 -9.82
C SER A 52 -14.48 -7.14 -8.72
N GLY A 53 -14.79 -5.91 -8.27
CA GLY A 53 -15.78 -5.65 -7.23
C GLY A 53 -15.24 -5.70 -5.80
N GLU A 54 -13.91 -5.85 -5.63
CA GLU A 54 -13.27 -5.72 -4.33
C GLU A 54 -13.06 -4.24 -3.99
N ARG A 55 -13.25 -3.88 -2.72
CA ARG A 55 -12.95 -2.54 -2.25
C ARG A 55 -11.44 -2.32 -2.21
N ILE A 56 -10.96 -1.28 -2.89
CA ILE A 56 -9.54 -0.94 -2.96
C ILE A 56 -8.96 -0.74 -1.55
N GLU A 57 -9.70 -0.13 -0.62
CA GLU A 57 -9.22 0.09 0.75
C GLU A 57 -9.00 -1.23 1.50
N ASP A 58 -9.87 -2.22 1.29
CA ASP A 58 -9.75 -3.54 1.92
C ASP A 58 -8.57 -4.32 1.34
N PHE A 59 -8.35 -4.20 0.03
CA PHE A 59 -7.18 -4.76 -0.64
C PHE A 59 -5.88 -4.18 -0.06
N VAL A 60 -5.73 -2.85 -0.04
CA VAL A 60 -4.53 -2.19 0.49
C VAL A 60 -4.30 -2.55 1.96
N ARG A 61 -5.37 -2.59 2.78
CA ARG A 61 -5.25 -3.01 4.19
C ARG A 61 -4.74 -4.44 4.31
N ARG A 62 -5.25 -5.37 3.49
CA ARG A 62 -4.81 -6.77 3.49
C ARG A 62 -3.34 -6.90 3.09
N GLU A 63 -2.89 -6.12 2.12
CA GLU A 63 -1.49 -6.10 1.68
C GLU A 63 -0.55 -5.74 2.83
N TYR A 64 -0.89 -4.71 3.61
CA TYR A 64 -0.12 -4.35 4.80
C TYR A 64 -0.08 -5.45 5.87
N ILE A 65 -1.20 -6.16 6.07
CA ILE A 65 -1.27 -7.23 7.08
C ILE A 65 -0.42 -8.43 6.66
N LEU A 66 -0.53 -8.84 5.38
CA LEU A 66 0.28 -9.91 4.82
C LEU A 66 1.78 -9.55 4.87
N ASP A 67 2.13 -8.32 4.49
CA ASP A 67 3.51 -7.84 4.55
C ASP A 67 4.04 -7.82 5.99
N GLY A 68 3.26 -7.32 6.95
CA GLY A 68 3.65 -7.30 8.35
C GLY A 68 3.84 -8.67 8.99
N TRP A 69 3.03 -9.66 8.60
CA TRP A 69 3.25 -11.04 9.01
C TRP A 69 4.52 -11.63 8.40
N LEU A 70 4.77 -11.39 7.12
CA LEU A 70 5.95 -11.92 6.41
C LEU A 70 7.26 -11.29 6.92
N HIS A 71 7.21 -10.01 7.29
CA HIS A 71 8.38 -9.23 7.69
C HIS A 71 8.53 -9.07 9.20
N GLY A 72 7.57 -9.55 9.99
CA GLY A 72 7.65 -9.63 11.46
C GLY A 72 7.37 -8.32 12.19
N TYR A 73 6.83 -7.29 11.52
CA TYR A 73 6.41 -6.04 12.18
C TYR A 73 4.94 -6.04 12.63
N LEU A 74 4.22 -7.14 12.37
CA LEU A 74 2.91 -7.43 12.95
C LEU A 74 2.89 -8.82 13.59
N PRO A 75 2.19 -9.00 14.72
CA PRO A 75 2.01 -10.33 15.29
C PRO A 75 1.04 -11.16 14.43
N LEU A 76 1.22 -12.48 14.42
CA LEU A 76 0.42 -13.40 13.57
C LEU A 76 -1.06 -13.50 13.99
N ASP A 77 -1.40 -13.06 15.20
CA ASP A 77 -2.77 -12.98 15.70
C ASP A 77 -3.49 -11.67 15.33
N ALA A 78 -2.80 -10.73 14.65
CA ALA A 78 -3.38 -9.51 14.12
C ALA A 78 -4.47 -9.84 13.08
N SER A 79 -5.73 -9.78 13.48
CA SER A 79 -6.83 -10.19 12.61
C SER A 79 -6.97 -9.27 11.38
N PRO A 80 -6.99 -9.82 10.14
CA PRO A 80 -7.28 -9.06 8.93
C PRO A 80 -8.71 -8.53 8.88
N ASN A 81 -9.59 -9.05 9.73
CA ASN A 81 -10.98 -8.63 9.88
C ASN A 81 -11.19 -7.69 11.09
N GLY A 82 -10.14 -7.44 11.87
CA GLY A 82 -10.17 -6.50 12.99
C GLY A 82 -10.24 -5.05 12.51
N THR A 83 -10.97 -4.20 13.23
CA THR A 83 -11.12 -2.77 12.90
C THR A 83 -10.08 -1.87 13.57
N SER A 84 -9.27 -2.42 14.47
CA SER A 84 -8.26 -1.67 15.24
C SER A 84 -6.98 -1.35 14.47
N LEU A 85 -6.74 -2.03 13.33
CA LEU A 85 -5.60 -1.81 12.44
C LEU A 85 -6.07 -1.07 11.18
N THR A 86 -6.11 0.25 11.28
CA THR A 86 -6.37 1.10 10.11
C THR A 86 -5.18 1.08 9.15
N THR A 87 -5.40 1.35 7.86
CA THR A 87 -4.34 1.49 6.86
C THR A 87 -3.28 2.50 7.30
N TRP A 88 -3.69 3.62 7.91
CA TRP A 88 -2.77 4.60 8.48
C TRP A 88 -1.83 4.00 9.54
N LYS A 89 -2.37 3.24 10.50
CA LYS A 89 -1.57 2.63 11.57
C LYS A 89 -0.63 1.55 11.02
N LEU A 90 -1.10 0.79 10.04
CA LEU A 90 -0.31 -0.21 9.33
C LEU A 90 0.84 0.43 8.55
N GLY A 91 0.58 1.56 7.87
CA GLY A 91 1.60 2.35 7.19
C GLY A 91 2.70 2.85 8.12
N GLN A 92 2.36 3.25 9.35
CA GLN A 92 3.37 3.63 10.36
C GLN A 92 4.26 2.46 10.78
N PHE A 93 3.71 1.25 10.92
CA PHE A 93 4.50 0.07 11.26
C PHE A 93 5.41 -0.35 10.10
N ALA A 94 4.90 -0.36 8.88
CA ALA A 94 5.70 -0.63 7.70
C ALA A 94 6.82 0.41 7.54
N GLU A 95 6.52 1.70 7.68
CA GLU A 95 7.53 2.75 7.59
C GLU A 95 8.63 2.58 8.63
N ALA A 96 8.28 2.27 9.88
CA ALA A 96 9.26 1.98 10.93
C ALA A 96 10.16 0.78 10.58
N HIS A 97 9.61 -0.24 9.91
CA HIS A 97 10.35 -1.41 9.46
C HIS A 97 11.26 -1.13 8.26
N TYR A 98 10.78 -0.42 7.23
CA TYR A 98 11.53 -0.20 5.99
C TYR A 98 12.55 0.95 6.09
N ARG A 99 12.45 1.80 7.11
CA ARG A 99 13.41 2.89 7.39
C ARG A 99 14.61 2.43 8.23
N SER A 100 14.52 1.31 8.95
CA SER A 100 15.62 0.75 9.75
C SER A 100 16.68 0.05 8.90
#